data_AF-A0A0C9WM65-F1
#
_entry.id   AF-A0A0C9WM65-F1
#
_cell.length_a   1.000
_cell.length_b   1.000
_cell.length_c   1.000
_cell.angle_alpha   90.00
_cell.angle_beta   90.00
_cell.angle_gamma   90.00
#
_symmetry.space_group_name_H-M   'P 1'
#
loop_
_entity.id
_entity.type
_entity.pdbx_description
1 polymer ?
#
loop_
_entity_poly.entity_id
_entity_poly.type
_entity_poly.pdbx_seq_one_letter_code
_entity_poly.pdbx_strand_id
1 'polypeptide(L)'
;MTLNISKPIQLPLLKQDLDAINIHLSLMTPEEILGWALDYLPGLHQTTAFGLTGLVAIDLLSKLTPSPPPLIFLDTLYHFRETYELVEEVKSRYKVPVHVYKPDGCETVVDFEVKYGEKYWEKDDDSYHFVAKVEPALRAYKELGVQSVITGRRASQGGDRATLQPLEVDPTGLLKLNPLFSWNFQLVEWYISENQVPRNKLLDQGYRSVGDWHSTSKVSEGQDERAGRWAGQEKTECGLHKDYFVLKAQAKLAAAGMETEATRYPDNFTLELWELTALKVYIQKSLGAPSSLCQSTSTTVMKRPWKSTDKIAI
;
A
#
# COMPACT_ATOMS: atom_id res chain seq x y z
N MET A 1 9.17 -14.73 24.76
CA MET A 1 9.31 -13.40 25.38
C MET A 1 8.00 -12.69 25.18
N THR A 2 7.39 -12.14 26.23
CA THR A 2 6.23 -11.26 26.10
C THR A 2 6.70 -9.95 25.46
N LEU A 3 6.17 -9.62 24.27
CA LEU A 3 6.47 -8.37 23.60
C LEU A 3 6.17 -7.20 24.55
N ASN A 4 7.16 -6.34 24.77
CA ASN A 4 6.93 -5.09 25.49
C ASN A 4 6.42 -4.04 24.50
N ILE A 5 5.09 -3.98 24.37
CA ILE A 5 4.35 -3.01 23.55
C ILE A 5 4.51 -1.54 24.00
N SER A 6 5.29 -1.31 25.07
CA SER A 6 5.64 0.00 25.62
C SER A 6 7.09 0.40 25.31
N LYS A 7 7.68 -0.15 24.24
CA LYS A 7 8.99 0.26 23.71
C LYS A 7 8.89 0.54 22.21
N PRO A 8 9.71 1.47 21.68
CA PRO A 8 9.77 1.72 20.25
C PRO A 8 10.02 0.45 19.46
N ILE A 9 9.21 0.24 18.42
CA ILE A 9 9.27 -0.96 17.59
C ILE A 9 10.58 -1.00 16.81
N GLN A 10 11.20 -2.18 16.79
CA GLN A 10 12.37 -2.48 15.97
C GLN A 10 11.95 -3.39 14.81
N LEU A 11 12.40 -3.06 13.61
CA LEU A 11 12.17 -3.85 12.41
C LEU A 11 13.34 -4.83 12.17
N PRO A 12 13.10 -6.03 11.61
CA PRO A 12 11.80 -6.54 11.14
C PRO A 12 10.88 -7.01 12.27
N LEU A 13 9.57 -6.76 12.13
CA LEU A 13 8.56 -7.15 13.12
C LEU A 13 8.14 -8.62 12.92
N LEU A 14 8.27 -9.44 13.96
CA LEU A 14 7.85 -10.85 13.91
C LEU A 14 6.32 -10.96 13.93
N LYS A 15 5.78 -12.02 13.30
CA LYS A 15 4.33 -12.24 13.22
C LYS A 15 3.67 -12.32 14.60
N GLN A 16 4.29 -13.03 15.55
CA GLN A 16 3.76 -13.15 16.92
C GLN A 16 3.67 -11.78 17.62
N ASP A 17 4.64 -10.91 17.37
CA ASP A 17 4.69 -9.57 17.95
C ASP A 17 3.62 -8.67 17.33
N LEU A 18 3.48 -8.73 16.00
CA LEU A 18 2.40 -8.05 15.28
C LEU A 18 1.02 -8.48 15.77
N ASP A 19 0.80 -9.78 16.01
CA ASP A 19 -0.48 -10.29 16.50
C ASP A 19 -0.77 -9.80 17.92
N ALA A 20 0.23 -9.75 18.79
CA ALA A 20 0.10 -9.18 20.14
C ALA A 20 -0.21 -7.68 20.13
N ILE A 21 0.45 -6.91 19.25
CA ILE A 21 0.16 -5.49 19.03
C ILE A 21 -1.28 -5.30 18.55
N ASN A 22 -1.72 -6.08 17.57
CA ASN A 22 -3.07 -5.95 17.02
C ASN A 22 -4.15 -6.29 18.06
N ILE A 23 -3.95 -7.30 18.91
CA ILE A 23 -4.85 -7.57 20.04
C ILE A 23 -4.95 -6.33 20.94
N HIS A 24 -3.82 -5.73 21.29
CA HIS A 24 -3.80 -4.54 22.14
C HIS A 24 -4.49 -3.34 21.50
N LEU A 25 -4.11 -2.98 20.27
CA LEU A 25 -4.66 -1.83 19.54
C LEU A 25 -6.14 -2.01 19.18
N SER A 26 -6.63 -3.24 19.03
CA SER A 26 -8.04 -3.49 18.70
C SER A 26 -9.03 -3.05 19.80
N LEU A 27 -8.54 -2.86 21.02
CA LEU A 27 -9.32 -2.43 22.19
C LEU A 27 -9.30 -0.91 22.39
N MET A 28 -8.55 -0.18 21.55
CA MET A 28 -8.28 1.25 21.71
C MET A 28 -9.15 2.12 20.79
N THR A 29 -9.37 3.35 21.22
CA THR A 29 -9.89 4.44 20.40
C THR A 29 -8.87 4.91 19.35
N PRO A 30 -9.30 5.56 18.25
CA PRO A 30 -8.35 6.11 17.27
C PRO A 30 -7.33 7.07 17.86
N GLU A 31 -7.74 7.90 18.83
CA GLU A 31 -6.88 8.81 19.59
C GLU A 31 -5.76 8.05 20.30
N GLU A 32 -6.10 6.98 21.01
CA GLU A 32 -5.14 6.13 21.72
C GLU A 32 -4.22 5.38 20.76
N ILE A 33 -4.74 4.88 19.63
CA ILE A 33 -3.93 4.22 18.60
C ILE A 33 -2.93 5.21 17.98
N LEU A 34 -3.37 6.44 17.70
CA LEU A 34 -2.49 7.50 17.19
C LEU A 34 -1.46 7.94 18.24
N GLY A 35 -1.86 8.06 19.51
CA GLY A 35 -0.94 8.35 20.62
C GLY A 35 0.14 7.27 20.75
N TRP A 36 -0.27 6.00 20.74
CA TRP A 36 0.65 4.87 20.73
C TRP A 36 1.59 4.92 19.52
N ALA A 37 1.08 5.27 18.33
CA ALA A 37 1.90 5.38 17.13
C ALA A 37 3.01 6.43 17.25
N LEU A 38 2.69 7.60 17.83
CA LEU A 38 3.67 8.68 18.05
C LEU A 38 4.83 8.23 18.94
N ASP A 39 4.55 7.42 19.95
CA ASP A 39 5.56 6.95 20.90
C ASP A 39 6.39 5.77 20.38
N TYR A 40 5.77 4.89 19.58
CA TYR A 40 6.33 3.56 19.32
C TYR A 40 6.60 3.22 17.86
N LEU A 41 6.05 3.94 16.89
CA LEU A 41 6.32 3.66 15.47
C LEU A 41 7.52 4.44 14.95
N PRO A 42 8.55 3.76 14.40
CA PRO A 42 9.71 4.45 13.82
C PRO A 42 9.36 5.10 12.49
N GLY A 43 10.01 6.23 12.19
CA GLY A 43 9.90 6.90 10.89
C GLY A 43 8.47 7.22 10.47
N LEU A 44 7.60 7.54 11.43
CA LEU A 44 6.16 7.68 11.22
C LEU A 44 5.83 8.87 10.30
N HIS A 45 5.04 8.59 9.27
CA HIS A 45 4.44 9.56 8.37
C HIS A 45 2.96 9.24 8.17
N GLN A 46 2.21 10.10 7.51
CA GLN A 46 0.87 9.75 7.02
C GLN A 46 0.81 9.83 5.50
N THR A 47 0.47 8.72 4.84
CA THR A 47 0.21 8.71 3.39
C THR A 47 -1.27 8.98 3.16
N THR A 48 -1.60 10.07 2.47
CA THR A 48 -2.98 10.52 2.32
C THR A 48 -3.29 10.95 0.89
N ALA A 49 -4.49 10.60 0.43
CA ALA A 49 -5.12 11.19 -0.75
C ALA A 49 -6.21 12.20 -0.34
N PHE A 50 -6.18 12.66 0.92
CA PHE A 50 -7.14 13.59 1.52
C PHE A 50 -8.60 13.11 1.47
N GLY A 51 -8.81 11.79 1.51
CA GLY A 51 -10.13 11.21 1.80
C GLY A 51 -10.52 11.43 3.26
N LEU A 52 -11.83 11.44 3.56
CA LEU A 52 -12.35 11.82 4.88
C LEU A 52 -11.67 11.13 6.06
N THR A 53 -11.46 9.82 6.00
CA THR A 53 -10.79 9.09 7.09
C THR A 53 -9.36 9.57 7.32
N GLY A 54 -8.61 9.85 6.25
CA GLY A 54 -7.27 10.41 6.39
C GLY A 54 -7.30 11.81 7.00
N LEU A 55 -8.29 12.62 6.64
CA LEU A 55 -8.49 13.96 7.20
C LEU A 55 -8.82 13.93 8.70
N VAL A 56 -9.62 12.96 9.15
CA VAL A 56 -9.86 12.74 10.59
C VAL A 56 -8.55 12.44 11.31
N ALA A 57 -7.70 11.56 10.78
CA ALA A 57 -6.41 11.27 11.39
C ALA A 57 -5.49 12.50 11.48
N ILE A 58 -5.48 13.36 10.45
CA ILE A 58 -4.72 14.62 10.46
C ILE A 58 -5.22 15.55 11.57
N ASP A 59 -6.54 15.71 11.69
CA ASP A 59 -7.15 16.57 12.69
C ASP A 59 -6.88 16.06 14.12
N LEU A 60 -7.04 14.75 14.35
CA LEU A 60 -6.71 14.11 15.62
C LEU A 60 -5.24 14.30 16.00
N LEU A 61 -4.31 14.03 15.08
CA LEU A 61 -2.88 14.22 15.32
C LEU A 61 -2.54 15.67 15.68
N SER A 62 -3.17 16.65 15.02
CA SER A 62 -2.95 18.07 15.31
C SER A 62 -3.38 18.49 16.72
N LYS A 63 -4.30 17.75 17.33
CA LYS A 63 -4.76 17.95 18.71
C LYS A 63 -3.90 17.20 19.73
N LEU A 64 -3.30 16.08 19.33
CA LEU A 64 -2.48 15.22 20.19
C LEU A 64 -1.04 15.74 20.36
N THR A 65 -0.48 16.39 19.33
CA THR A 65 0.91 16.83 19.35
C THR A 65 1.11 18.15 18.59
N PRO A 66 1.98 19.06 19.06
CA PRO A 66 2.37 20.26 18.32
C PRO A 66 3.22 19.96 17.08
N SER A 67 3.75 18.74 16.96
CA SER A 67 4.62 18.31 15.86
C SER A 67 4.08 17.02 15.23
N PRO A 68 2.95 17.08 14.51
CA PRO A 68 2.37 15.90 13.88
C PRO A 68 3.31 15.31 12.82
N PRO A 69 3.25 13.98 12.58
CA PRO A 69 3.97 13.31 11.51
C PRO A 69 3.76 14.00 10.15
N PRO A 70 4.81 14.14 9.31
CA PRO A 70 4.67 14.73 7.99
C PRO A 70 3.71 13.93 7.10
N LEU A 71 3.02 14.63 6.20
CA LEU A 71 2.12 14.02 5.23
C LEU A 71 2.88 13.70 3.94
N ILE A 72 2.51 12.59 3.30
CA ILE A 72 2.94 12.20 1.96
C ILE A 72 1.70 12.18 1.06
N PHE A 73 1.72 13.01 0.03
CA PHE A 73 0.70 13.06 -1.01
C PHE A 73 1.31 12.58 -2.32
N LEU A 74 0.64 11.60 -2.96
CA LEU A 74 1.01 11.08 -4.26
C LEU A 74 0.19 11.83 -5.32
N ASP A 75 0.80 12.81 -5.95
CA ASP A 75 0.21 13.54 -7.05
C ASP A 75 0.34 12.71 -8.33
N THR A 76 -0.75 12.02 -8.69
CA THR A 76 -0.82 11.18 -9.88
C THR A 76 -0.81 11.99 -11.17
N LEU A 77 -0.93 13.33 -11.09
CA LEU A 77 -1.17 14.28 -12.18
C LEU A 77 -2.61 14.26 -12.71
N TYR A 78 -3.44 13.32 -12.24
CA TYR A 78 -4.84 13.14 -12.69
C TYR A 78 -5.85 13.34 -11.55
N HIS A 79 -5.48 14.03 -10.48
CA HIS A 79 -6.45 14.40 -9.44
C HIS A 79 -7.43 15.46 -9.93
N PHE A 80 -8.59 15.52 -9.30
CA PHE A 80 -9.51 16.65 -9.47
C PHE A 80 -8.88 17.95 -8.95
N ARG A 81 -9.28 19.07 -9.55
CA ARG A 81 -8.90 20.41 -9.09
C ARG A 81 -9.23 20.62 -7.61
N GLU A 82 -10.39 20.17 -7.17
CA GLU A 82 -10.88 20.28 -5.80
C GLU A 82 -10.00 19.52 -4.80
N THR A 83 -9.31 18.45 -5.24
CA THR A 83 -8.33 17.75 -4.40
C THR A 83 -7.09 18.61 -4.19
N TYR A 84 -6.58 19.27 -5.23
CA TYR A 84 -5.45 20.21 -5.09
C TYR A 84 -5.81 21.41 -4.21
N GLU A 85 -7.01 21.97 -4.37
CA GLU A 85 -7.50 23.05 -3.49
C GLU A 85 -7.54 22.60 -2.02
N LEU A 86 -8.01 21.38 -1.75
CA LEU A 86 -8.04 20.81 -0.41
C LEU A 86 -6.63 20.59 0.17
N VAL A 87 -5.65 20.20 -0.64
CA VAL A 87 -4.25 20.07 -0.18
C VAL A 87 -3.74 21.39 0.39
N GLU A 88 -3.99 22.49 -0.31
CA GLU A 88 -3.57 23.83 0.14
C GLU A 88 -4.33 24.29 1.40
N GLU A 89 -5.62 23.97 1.49
CA GLU A 89 -6.42 24.24 2.70
C GLU A 89 -5.90 23.47 3.92
N VAL A 90 -5.57 22.19 3.74
CA VAL A 90 -4.99 21.33 4.79
C VAL A 90 -3.61 21.83 5.24
N LYS A 91 -2.74 22.21 4.30
CA LYS A 91 -1.44 22.84 4.61
C LYS A 91 -1.62 24.10 5.45
N SER A 92 -2.55 24.96 5.06
CA SER A 92 -2.84 26.22 5.75
C SER A 92 -3.39 25.99 7.16
N ARG A 93 -4.37 25.10 7.31
CA ARG A 93 -5.03 24.82 8.59
C ARG A 93 -4.11 24.13 9.59
N TYR A 94 -3.47 23.05 9.18
CA TYR A 94 -2.75 22.16 10.10
C TYR A 94 -1.25 22.48 10.20
N LYS A 95 -0.70 23.28 9.27
CA LYS A 95 0.71 23.68 9.23
C LYS A 95 1.69 22.51 9.33
N VAL A 96 1.25 21.32 8.91
CA VAL A 96 2.05 20.10 8.82
C VAL A 96 2.78 20.06 7.48
N PRO A 97 4.05 19.63 7.43
CA PRO A 97 4.74 19.45 6.15
C PRO A 97 4.00 18.45 5.27
N VAL A 98 3.81 18.80 3.99
CA VAL A 98 3.22 17.92 2.99
C VAL A 98 4.24 17.69 1.89
N HIS A 99 4.80 16.48 1.85
CA HIS A 99 5.71 16.03 0.82
C HIS A 99 4.89 15.51 -0.37
N VAL A 100 5.10 16.12 -1.54
CA VAL A 100 4.40 15.76 -2.77
C VAL A 100 5.33 14.95 -3.66
N TYR A 101 4.91 13.76 -4.05
CA TYR A 101 5.64 12.89 -4.98
C TYR A 101 4.80 12.62 -6.21
N LYS A 102 5.43 12.72 -7.37
CA LYS A 102 4.85 12.54 -8.70
C LYS A 102 5.46 11.32 -9.41
N PRO A 103 4.84 10.81 -10.49
CA PRO A 103 5.47 9.84 -11.38
C PRO A 103 6.88 10.28 -11.76
N ASP A 104 7.85 9.35 -11.73
CA ASP A 104 9.25 9.65 -12.01
C ASP A 104 9.44 10.40 -13.34
N GLY A 105 10.15 11.54 -13.28
CA GLY A 105 10.42 12.40 -14.43
C GLY A 105 9.20 13.10 -15.06
N CYS A 106 8.06 13.17 -14.35
CA CYS A 106 6.85 13.82 -14.86
C CYS A 106 6.41 14.96 -13.93
N GLU A 107 6.29 16.19 -14.44
CA GLU A 107 5.76 17.33 -13.69
C GLU A 107 4.30 17.64 -14.06
N THR A 108 3.90 17.27 -15.27
CA THR A 108 2.59 17.55 -15.87
C THR A 108 1.98 16.32 -16.54
N VAL A 109 0.68 16.36 -16.80
CA VAL A 109 -0.01 15.33 -17.60
C VAL A 109 0.66 15.13 -18.95
N VAL A 110 1.12 16.21 -19.60
CA VAL A 110 1.82 16.14 -20.90
C VAL A 110 3.10 15.31 -20.79
N ASP A 111 3.91 15.50 -19.75
CA ASP A 111 5.12 14.69 -19.54
C ASP A 111 4.78 13.21 -19.39
N PHE A 112 3.72 12.92 -18.62
CA PHE A 112 3.24 11.56 -18.41
C PHE A 112 2.77 10.90 -19.71
N GLU A 113 1.96 11.61 -20.50
CA GLU A 113 1.40 11.10 -21.76
C GLU A 113 2.46 10.97 -22.85
N VAL A 114 3.49 11.83 -22.87
CA VAL A 114 4.66 11.65 -23.75
C VAL A 114 5.44 10.40 -23.37
N LYS A 115 5.60 10.12 -22.07
CA LYS A 115 6.40 8.99 -21.57
C LYS A 115 5.68 7.64 -21.65
N TYR A 116 4.39 7.60 -21.32
CA TYR A 116 3.61 6.35 -21.17
C TYR A 116 2.46 6.22 -22.17
N GLY A 117 2.15 7.29 -22.91
CA GLY A 117 1.03 7.37 -23.84
C GLY A 117 -0.25 7.94 -23.20
N GLU A 118 -1.06 8.60 -24.04
CA GLU A 118 -2.39 9.07 -23.65
C GLU A 118 -3.26 7.93 -23.10
N LYS A 119 -4.06 8.26 -22.09
CA LYS A 119 -5.03 7.35 -21.44
C LYS A 119 -4.44 6.01 -21.03
N TYR A 120 -3.23 6.03 -20.47
CA TYR A 120 -2.50 4.79 -20.14
C TYR A 120 -3.30 3.85 -19.22
N TRP A 121 -4.14 4.39 -18.34
CA TRP A 121 -5.04 3.63 -17.47
C TRP A 121 -6.07 2.77 -18.22
N GLU A 122 -6.42 3.11 -19.47
CA GLU A 122 -7.32 2.29 -20.32
C GLU A 122 -6.58 1.13 -20.99
N LYS A 123 -5.26 1.27 -21.16
CA LYS A 123 -4.40 0.28 -21.84
C LYS A 123 -3.90 -0.78 -20.86
N ASP A 124 -3.39 -0.32 -19.71
CA ASP A 124 -2.85 -1.18 -18.66
C ASP A 124 -3.01 -0.49 -17.30
N ASP A 125 -4.06 -0.89 -16.58
CA ASP A 125 -4.42 -0.32 -15.28
C ASP A 125 -3.40 -0.65 -14.18
N ASP A 126 -2.82 -1.86 -14.18
CA ASP A 126 -1.83 -2.27 -13.17
C ASP A 126 -0.52 -1.49 -13.36
N SER A 127 -0.07 -1.33 -14.61
CA SER A 127 1.13 -0.54 -14.91
C SER A 127 0.92 0.95 -14.66
N TYR A 128 -0.24 1.52 -15.01
CA TYR A 128 -0.60 2.89 -14.64
C TYR A 128 -0.53 3.08 -13.13
N HIS A 129 -1.14 2.17 -12.36
CA HIS A 129 -1.09 2.20 -10.90
C HIS A 129 0.34 2.13 -10.35
N PHE A 130 1.19 1.30 -10.95
CA PHE A 130 2.57 1.18 -10.54
C PHE A 130 3.31 2.52 -10.71
N VAL A 131 3.32 3.08 -11.92
CA VAL A 131 4.09 4.30 -12.23
C VAL A 131 3.49 5.55 -11.59
N ALA A 132 2.17 5.61 -11.43
CA ALA A 132 1.49 6.79 -10.90
C ALA A 132 1.41 6.82 -9.36
N LYS A 133 1.49 5.67 -8.68
CA LYS A 133 1.24 5.58 -7.23
C LYS A 133 2.29 4.76 -6.48
N VAL A 134 2.59 3.55 -6.95
CA VAL A 134 3.45 2.62 -6.19
C VAL A 134 4.92 3.04 -6.23
N GLU A 135 5.46 3.34 -7.41
CA GLU A 135 6.84 3.82 -7.55
C GLU A 135 7.04 5.14 -6.79
N PRO A 136 6.20 6.19 -6.96
CA PRO A 136 6.38 7.44 -6.24
C PRO A 136 6.31 7.26 -4.72
N ALA A 137 5.43 6.39 -4.23
CA ALA A 137 5.34 6.10 -2.80
C ALA A 137 6.61 5.46 -2.25
N LEU A 138 7.18 4.47 -2.94
CA LEU A 138 8.39 3.81 -2.48
C LEU A 138 9.62 4.72 -2.55
N ARG A 139 9.69 5.56 -3.58
CA ARG A 139 10.70 6.60 -3.67
C ARG A 139 10.58 7.58 -2.51
N ALA A 140 9.36 8.02 -2.19
CA ALA A 140 9.11 8.85 -1.01
C ALA A 140 9.54 8.16 0.28
N TYR A 141 9.18 6.90 0.47
CA TYR A 141 9.52 6.15 1.68
C TYR A 141 11.03 6.02 1.86
N LYS A 142 11.75 5.76 0.77
CA LYS A 142 13.21 5.67 0.79
C LYS A 142 13.87 7.02 1.07
N GLU A 143 13.48 8.08 0.35
CA GLU A 143 14.09 9.41 0.45
C GLU A 143 13.83 10.08 1.80
N LEU A 144 12.67 9.84 2.40
CA LEU A 144 12.26 10.40 3.69
C LEU A 144 12.58 9.48 4.89
N GLY A 145 13.15 8.28 4.66
CA GLY A 145 13.45 7.32 5.73
C GLY A 145 12.20 6.78 6.46
N VAL A 146 11.08 6.65 5.73
CA VAL A 146 9.80 6.19 6.26
C VAL A 146 9.86 4.71 6.57
N GLN A 147 9.46 4.36 7.78
CA GLN A 147 9.33 2.96 8.24
C GLN A 147 7.89 2.61 8.62
N SER A 148 7.07 3.63 8.89
CA SER A 148 5.66 3.47 9.25
C SER A 148 4.80 4.54 8.60
N VAL A 149 3.62 4.16 8.12
CA VAL A 149 2.64 5.08 7.54
C VAL A 149 1.26 4.91 8.17
N ILE A 150 0.62 6.04 8.47
CA ILE A 150 -0.81 6.10 8.78
C ILE A 150 -1.59 6.10 7.47
N THR A 151 -2.64 5.29 7.39
CA THR A 151 -3.54 5.22 6.24
C THR A 151 -4.99 5.53 6.63
N GLY A 152 -5.79 5.95 5.64
CA GLY A 152 -7.23 6.20 5.80
C GLY A 152 -8.12 5.00 5.47
N ARG A 153 -7.64 3.76 5.66
CA ARG A 153 -8.40 2.53 5.37
C ARG A 153 -9.28 2.14 6.57
N ARG A 154 -10.50 1.65 6.30
CA ARG A 154 -11.46 1.16 7.30
C ARG A 154 -12.09 -0.15 6.85
N ALA A 155 -12.46 -1.01 7.79
CA ALA A 155 -13.11 -2.28 7.49
C ALA A 155 -14.48 -2.09 6.82
N SER A 156 -15.22 -1.04 7.21
CA SER A 156 -16.53 -0.72 6.63
C SER A 156 -16.50 -0.36 5.14
N GLN A 157 -15.32 -0.17 4.55
CA GLN A 157 -15.15 0.10 3.12
C GLN A 157 -15.20 -1.17 2.25
N GLY A 158 -15.34 -2.34 2.87
CA GLY A 158 -15.62 -3.61 2.20
C GLY A 158 -14.47 -4.16 1.36
N GLY A 159 -14.77 -5.22 0.60
CA GLY A 159 -13.79 -5.95 -0.22
C GLY A 159 -12.59 -6.42 0.61
N ASP A 160 -11.39 -6.21 0.08
CA ASP A 160 -10.11 -6.58 0.71
C ASP A 160 -9.87 -5.86 2.06
N ARG A 161 -10.65 -4.82 2.37
CA ARG A 161 -10.54 -4.07 3.62
C ARG A 161 -11.32 -4.71 4.77
N ALA A 162 -12.24 -5.63 4.50
CA ALA A 162 -13.16 -6.15 5.52
C ALA A 162 -12.48 -6.84 6.72
N THR A 163 -11.26 -7.35 6.53
CA THR A 163 -10.47 -8.04 7.57
C THR A 163 -9.32 -7.20 8.12
N LEU A 164 -9.32 -5.88 7.85
CA LEU A 164 -8.29 -4.95 8.28
C LEU A 164 -7.99 -5.03 9.78
N GLN A 165 -6.70 -5.06 10.10
CA GLN A 165 -6.19 -4.94 11.45
C GLN A 165 -5.70 -3.51 11.71
N PRO A 166 -5.58 -3.10 12.98
CA PRO A 166 -5.00 -1.80 13.34
C PRO A 166 -3.62 -1.57 12.75
N LEU A 167 -2.76 -2.60 12.74
CA LEU A 167 -1.40 -2.55 12.20
C LEU A 167 -1.16 -3.72 11.24
N GLU A 168 -0.58 -3.41 10.08
CA GLU A 168 -0.15 -4.37 9.08
C GLU A 168 1.35 -4.19 8.78
N VAL A 169 2.01 -5.24 8.30
CA VAL A 169 3.36 -5.18 7.72
C VAL A 169 3.21 -5.59 6.26
N ASP A 170 3.63 -4.74 5.33
CA ASP A 170 3.61 -5.12 3.91
C ASP A 170 4.86 -5.93 3.51
N PRO A 171 4.90 -6.52 2.31
CA PRO A 171 6.04 -7.34 1.87
C PRO A 171 7.39 -6.61 1.82
N THR A 172 7.39 -5.27 1.84
CA THR A 172 8.61 -4.46 1.89
C THR A 172 9.11 -4.21 3.32
N GLY A 173 8.33 -4.62 4.33
CA GLY A 173 8.59 -4.39 5.75
C GLY A 173 8.00 -3.07 6.28
N LEU A 174 7.26 -2.32 5.45
CA LEU A 174 6.62 -1.08 5.85
C LEU A 174 5.46 -1.35 6.81
N LEU A 175 5.45 -0.66 7.95
CA LEU A 175 4.35 -0.70 8.89
C LEU A 175 3.20 0.20 8.39
N LYS A 176 1.98 -0.35 8.32
CA LYS A 176 0.77 0.37 7.89
C LYS A 176 -0.21 0.41 9.05
N LEU A 177 -0.39 1.59 9.64
CA LEU A 177 -1.33 1.83 10.72
C LEU A 177 -2.67 2.32 10.17
N ASN A 178 -3.76 1.68 10.60
CA ASN A 178 -5.14 2.00 10.25
C ASN A 178 -5.89 2.44 11.51
N PRO A 179 -5.67 3.66 12.03
CA PRO A 179 -6.19 4.06 13.35
C PRO A 179 -7.72 4.13 13.42
N LEU A 180 -8.37 4.31 12.26
CA LEU A 180 -9.83 4.32 12.12
C LEU A 180 -10.39 3.00 11.57
N PHE A 181 -9.66 1.89 11.68
CA PHE A 181 -10.04 0.62 11.05
C PHE A 181 -11.47 0.17 11.39
N SER A 182 -11.94 0.43 12.62
CA SER A 182 -13.25 0.03 13.14
C SER A 182 -14.36 1.06 12.91
N TRP A 183 -14.03 2.29 12.47
CA TRP A 183 -15.04 3.32 12.24
C TRP A 183 -15.83 3.04 10.97
N ASN A 184 -17.15 3.19 11.05
CA ASN A 184 -18.01 3.25 9.88
C ASN A 184 -17.99 4.65 9.24
N PHE A 185 -18.63 4.79 8.08
CA PHE A 185 -18.64 6.05 7.35
C PHE A 185 -19.36 7.16 8.11
N GLN A 186 -20.45 6.84 8.81
CA GLN A 186 -21.25 7.80 9.57
C GLN A 186 -20.47 8.45 10.70
N LEU A 187 -19.62 7.69 11.42
CA LEU A 187 -18.73 8.25 12.45
C LEU A 187 -17.68 9.19 11.85
N VAL A 188 -17.13 8.84 10.69
CA VAL A 188 -16.19 9.70 9.96
C VAL A 188 -16.87 11.00 9.55
N GLU A 189 -18.06 10.94 8.94
CA GLU A 189 -18.81 12.13 8.53
C GLU A 189 -19.20 13.02 9.72
N TRP A 190 -19.69 12.40 10.80
CA TRP A 190 -19.99 13.10 12.04
C TRP A 190 -18.78 13.86 12.57
N TYR A 191 -17.62 13.20 12.67
CA TYR A 191 -16.40 13.83 13.17
C TYR A 191 -15.98 15.02 12.31
N ILE A 192 -15.96 14.83 10.98
CA ILE A 192 -15.59 15.88 10.02
C ILE A 192 -16.49 17.11 10.19
N SER A 193 -17.81 16.89 10.32
CA SER A 193 -18.78 17.96 10.53
C SER A 193 -18.58 18.66 11.88
N GLU A 194 -18.51 17.89 12.97
CA GLU A 194 -18.42 18.42 14.33
C GLU A 194 -17.15 19.24 14.55
N ASN A 195 -16.03 18.80 13.97
CA ASN A 195 -14.72 19.44 14.14
C ASN A 195 -14.38 20.44 13.02
N GLN A 196 -15.31 20.66 12.08
CA GLN A 196 -15.13 21.56 10.93
C GLN A 196 -13.81 21.26 10.18
N VAL A 197 -13.57 19.97 9.95
CA VAL A 197 -12.38 19.50 9.23
C VAL A 197 -12.55 19.82 7.75
N PRO A 198 -11.56 20.46 7.09
CA PRO A 198 -11.58 20.67 5.65
C PRO A 198 -11.83 19.37 4.91
N ARG A 199 -12.73 19.38 3.93
CA ARG A 199 -13.04 18.20 3.11
C ARG A 199 -13.22 18.58 1.65
N ASN A 200 -13.12 17.59 0.78
CA ASN A 200 -13.23 17.81 -0.65
C ASN A 200 -14.65 18.28 -1.00
N LYS A 201 -14.77 19.38 -1.75
CA LYS A 201 -16.05 19.96 -2.19
C LYS A 201 -16.85 19.03 -3.11
N LEU A 202 -16.19 18.04 -3.72
CA LEU A 202 -16.84 17.02 -4.54
C LEU A 202 -17.80 16.14 -3.71
N LEU A 203 -17.64 16.04 -2.39
CA LEU A 203 -18.57 15.29 -1.55
C LEU A 203 -19.98 15.87 -1.61
N ASP A 204 -20.12 17.19 -1.66
CA ASP A 204 -21.41 17.89 -1.80
C ASP A 204 -22.08 17.65 -3.17
N GLN A 205 -21.30 17.11 -4.13
CA GLN A 205 -21.76 16.82 -5.48
C GLN A 205 -22.06 15.34 -5.70
N GLY A 206 -22.00 14.51 -4.64
CA GLY A 206 -22.31 13.08 -4.67
C GLY A 206 -21.11 12.14 -4.81
N TYR A 207 -19.88 12.64 -4.66
CA TYR A 207 -18.68 11.80 -4.66
C TYR A 207 -18.33 11.34 -3.23
N ARG A 208 -18.55 10.07 -2.89
CA ARG A 208 -18.21 9.54 -1.54
C ARG A 208 -16.76 9.06 -1.39
N SER A 209 -16.10 8.70 -2.49
CA SER A 209 -14.68 8.32 -2.52
C SER A 209 -14.01 8.95 -3.73
N VAL A 210 -12.98 9.77 -3.50
CA VAL A 210 -12.31 10.55 -4.55
C VAL A 210 -10.91 10.00 -4.84
N GLY A 211 -10.56 9.89 -6.12
CA GLY A 211 -9.20 9.61 -6.59
C GLY A 211 -8.96 10.34 -7.91
N ASP A 212 -8.35 9.66 -8.88
CA ASP A 212 -8.14 10.22 -10.22
C ASP A 212 -9.47 10.47 -10.93
N TRP A 213 -9.56 11.53 -11.72
CA TRP A 213 -10.82 11.98 -12.32
C TRP A 213 -11.41 10.96 -13.30
N HIS A 214 -10.58 10.19 -13.98
CA HIS A 214 -11.01 9.18 -14.96
C HIS A 214 -11.53 7.88 -14.34
N SER A 215 -11.33 7.68 -13.02
CA SER A 215 -11.71 6.43 -12.33
C SER A 215 -12.51 6.68 -11.05
N THR A 216 -13.21 7.81 -11.02
CA THR A 216 -14.03 8.27 -9.90
C THR A 216 -15.38 8.77 -10.42
N SER A 217 -16.46 8.16 -9.93
CA SER A 217 -17.83 8.49 -10.29
C SER A 217 -18.66 8.86 -9.06
N LYS A 218 -19.77 9.57 -9.28
CA LYS A 218 -20.77 9.82 -8.25
C LYS A 218 -21.46 8.51 -7.87
N VAL A 219 -21.98 8.45 -6.65
CA VAL A 219 -22.78 7.31 -6.17
C VAL A 219 -24.19 7.76 -5.82
N SER A 220 -25.15 6.87 -6.03
CA SER A 220 -26.53 7.11 -5.60
C SER A 220 -26.67 6.96 -4.08
N GLU A 221 -27.73 7.53 -3.52
CA GLU A 221 -28.09 7.28 -2.13
C GLU A 221 -28.26 5.77 -1.85
N GLY A 222 -27.79 5.32 -0.69
CA GLY A 222 -27.80 3.90 -0.30
C GLY A 222 -26.72 3.02 -0.95
N GLN A 223 -25.96 3.50 -1.94
CA GLN A 223 -24.81 2.74 -2.47
C GLN A 223 -23.61 2.77 -1.52
N ASP A 224 -22.76 1.74 -1.64
CA ASP A 224 -21.52 1.62 -0.89
C ASP A 224 -20.61 2.86 -1.08
N GLU A 225 -19.86 3.23 -0.05
CA GLU A 225 -18.95 4.40 -0.02
C GLU A 225 -17.98 4.40 -1.22
N ARG A 226 -17.51 3.23 -1.64
CA ARG A 226 -16.54 3.07 -2.71
C ARG A 226 -17.15 2.62 -4.03
N ALA A 227 -18.48 2.53 -4.15
CA ALA A 227 -19.16 2.10 -5.38
C ALA A 227 -18.81 2.96 -6.61
N GLY A 228 -18.42 4.22 -6.40
CA GLY A 228 -17.99 5.13 -7.46
C GLY A 228 -16.55 4.91 -7.93
N ARG A 229 -15.78 4.06 -7.25
CA ARG A 229 -14.42 3.68 -7.64
C ARG A 229 -14.49 2.45 -8.52
N TRP A 230 -13.87 2.51 -9.70
CA TRP A 230 -13.78 1.37 -10.62
C TRP A 230 -15.17 0.80 -10.99
N ALA A 231 -16.17 1.66 -11.17
CA ALA A 231 -17.53 1.25 -11.51
C ALA A 231 -17.51 0.36 -12.77
N GLY A 232 -18.04 -0.86 -12.65
CA GLY A 232 -18.05 -1.86 -13.72
C GLY A 232 -16.80 -2.74 -13.80
N GLN A 233 -15.87 -2.67 -12.85
CA GLN A 233 -14.68 -3.53 -12.75
C GLN A 233 -14.75 -4.44 -11.52
N GLU A 234 -14.05 -5.58 -11.52
CA GLU A 234 -13.91 -6.48 -10.36
C GLU A 234 -12.95 -5.95 -9.28
N LYS A 235 -12.44 -4.73 -9.45
CA LYS A 235 -11.37 -4.16 -8.65
C LYS A 235 -11.90 -3.61 -7.33
N THR A 236 -11.39 -4.14 -6.22
CA THR A 236 -11.78 -3.76 -4.86
C THR A 236 -10.78 -2.81 -4.20
N GLU A 237 -9.50 -2.89 -4.59
CA GLU A 237 -8.41 -2.18 -3.90
C GLU A 237 -7.43 -1.45 -4.84
N CYS A 238 -6.87 -0.35 -4.32
CA CYS A 238 -5.85 0.43 -5.00
C CYS A 238 -4.50 -0.30 -5.01
N GLY A 239 -3.73 -0.17 -6.10
CA GLY A 239 -2.40 -0.78 -6.24
C GLY A 239 -1.42 -0.42 -5.12
N LEU A 240 -1.57 0.75 -4.48
CA LEU A 240 -0.77 1.17 -3.33
C LEU A 240 -0.87 0.21 -2.12
N HIS A 241 -1.95 -0.57 -2.04
CA HIS A 241 -2.18 -1.52 -0.95
C HIS A 241 -2.10 -2.98 -1.41
N LYS A 242 -1.71 -3.22 -2.67
CA LYS A 242 -1.41 -4.56 -3.19
C LYS A 242 0.08 -4.88 -3.00
N ASP A 243 0.46 -6.12 -3.32
CA ASP A 243 1.85 -6.56 -3.27
C ASP A 243 2.71 -5.77 -4.28
N TYR A 244 3.73 -5.07 -3.78
CA TYR A 244 4.64 -4.29 -4.58
C TYR A 244 5.42 -5.13 -5.60
N PHE A 245 5.95 -6.28 -5.19
CA PHE A 245 6.80 -7.09 -6.04
C PHE A 245 6.02 -7.63 -7.24
N VAL A 246 4.75 -7.97 -7.03
CA VAL A 246 3.83 -8.35 -8.09
C VAL A 246 3.60 -7.20 -9.06
N LEU A 247 3.19 -6.02 -8.58
CA LEU A 247 2.93 -4.86 -9.46
C LEU A 247 4.19 -4.41 -10.21
N LYS A 248 5.36 -4.47 -9.58
CA LYS A 248 6.63 -4.16 -10.23
C LYS A 248 6.96 -5.14 -11.35
N ALA A 249 6.73 -6.43 -11.13
CA ALA A 249 6.97 -7.45 -12.15
C ALA A 249 6.05 -7.23 -13.35
N GLN A 250 4.76 -6.98 -13.12
CA GLN A 250 3.78 -6.68 -14.16
C GLN A 250 4.18 -5.42 -14.96
N ALA A 251 4.51 -4.32 -14.28
CA ALA A 251 4.91 -3.08 -14.95
C ALA A 251 6.18 -3.25 -15.80
N LYS A 252 7.14 -4.06 -15.35
CA LYS A 252 8.33 -4.39 -16.14
C LYS A 252 8.00 -5.20 -17.39
N LEU A 253 7.08 -6.16 -17.30
CA LEU A 253 6.66 -6.97 -18.44
C LEU A 253 5.89 -6.12 -19.45
N ALA A 254 4.99 -5.25 -19.00
CA ALA A 254 4.27 -4.30 -19.83
C ALA A 254 5.23 -3.35 -20.58
N ALA A 255 6.22 -2.78 -19.87
CA ALA A 255 7.25 -1.94 -20.50
C ALA A 255 8.11 -2.69 -21.54
N ALA A 256 8.22 -4.01 -21.42
CA ALA A 256 8.91 -4.87 -22.38
C ALA A 256 8.00 -5.37 -23.53
N GLY A 257 6.72 -4.97 -23.57
CA GLY A 257 5.76 -5.41 -24.57
C GLY A 257 5.34 -6.88 -24.44
N MET A 258 5.38 -7.44 -23.23
CA MET A 258 5.04 -8.84 -22.95
C MET A 258 3.72 -8.92 -22.16
N GLU A 259 2.78 -9.77 -22.58
CA GLU A 259 1.54 -10.05 -21.84
C GLU A 259 1.78 -11.00 -20.66
N THR A 260 1.02 -10.82 -19.57
CA THR A 260 1.06 -11.70 -18.40
C THR A 260 -0.09 -12.71 -18.44
N GLU A 261 0.19 -14.02 -18.50
CA GLU A 261 -0.79 -15.02 -18.06
C GLU A 261 -0.92 -14.93 -16.53
N ALA A 262 -2.14 -14.63 -16.06
CA ALA A 262 -2.47 -14.47 -14.65
C ALA A 262 -2.17 -15.75 -13.85
N THR A 263 -0.96 -15.84 -13.29
CA THR A 263 -0.55 -16.94 -12.42
C THR A 263 -0.79 -16.53 -10.96
N ARG A 264 -1.82 -17.12 -10.35
CA ARG A 264 -2.11 -17.02 -8.92
C ARG A 264 -1.01 -17.77 -8.17
N TYR A 265 -0.14 -17.06 -7.44
CA TYR A 265 0.93 -17.68 -6.65
C TYR A 265 0.39 -18.18 -5.30
N PRO A 266 0.78 -19.38 -4.84
CA PRO A 266 0.43 -19.85 -3.50
C PRO A 266 1.25 -19.14 -2.41
N ASP A 267 0.64 -18.95 -1.25
CA ASP A 267 1.01 -18.05 -0.13
C ASP A 267 2.41 -18.24 0.51
N ASN A 268 3.27 -19.14 0.00
CA ASN A 268 4.57 -19.49 0.61
C ASN A 268 5.75 -19.58 -0.39
N PHE A 269 5.83 -18.69 -1.37
CA PHE A 269 6.94 -18.68 -2.34
C PHE A 269 7.97 -17.58 -2.02
N THR A 270 9.21 -17.95 -1.71
CA THR A 270 10.32 -17.01 -1.55
C THR A 270 10.93 -16.65 -2.92
N LEU A 271 11.13 -15.35 -3.14
CA LEU A 271 11.45 -14.72 -4.44
C LEU A 271 12.86 -15.00 -5.00
N GLU A 272 13.76 -15.66 -4.27
CA GLU A 272 15.13 -15.93 -4.75
C GLU A 272 15.19 -16.81 -6.01
N LEU A 273 14.20 -17.68 -6.23
CA LEU A 273 14.17 -18.55 -7.42
C LEU A 273 13.62 -17.86 -8.68
N TRP A 274 12.86 -16.76 -8.55
CA TRP A 274 12.24 -16.10 -9.71
C TRP A 274 13.23 -15.22 -10.48
N GLU A 275 14.12 -14.50 -9.78
CA GLU A 275 15.17 -13.71 -10.43
C GLU A 275 16.11 -14.61 -11.27
N LEU A 276 16.43 -15.82 -10.81
CA LEU A 276 17.29 -16.74 -11.56
C LEU A 276 16.57 -17.42 -12.73
N THR A 277 15.27 -17.67 -12.64
CA THR A 277 14.55 -18.42 -13.68
C THR A 277 14.13 -17.51 -14.84
N ALA A 278 13.65 -16.30 -14.54
CA ALA A 278 13.33 -15.30 -15.58
C ALA A 278 14.60 -14.84 -16.32
N LEU A 279 15.73 -14.68 -15.60
CA LEU A 279 17.01 -14.32 -16.21
C LEU A 279 17.62 -15.48 -17.03
N LYS A 280 17.42 -16.75 -16.63
CA LYS A 280 17.86 -17.92 -17.41
C LYS A 280 17.08 -18.05 -18.73
N VAL A 281 15.77 -17.84 -18.70
CA VAL A 281 14.92 -17.84 -19.92
C VAL A 281 15.32 -16.69 -20.86
N TYR A 282 15.68 -15.52 -20.30
CA TYR A 282 16.23 -14.40 -21.04
C TYR A 282 17.57 -14.74 -21.72
N ILE A 283 18.56 -15.26 -20.98
CA ILE A 283 19.88 -15.63 -21.53
C ILE A 283 19.76 -16.70 -22.65
N GLN A 284 18.82 -17.64 -22.51
CA GLN A 284 18.57 -18.67 -23.54
C GLN A 284 17.97 -18.10 -24.83
N LYS A 285 17.08 -17.09 -24.74
CA LYS A 285 16.47 -16.45 -25.92
C LYS A 285 17.38 -15.41 -26.57
N SER A 286 18.21 -14.71 -25.81
CA SER A 286 19.07 -13.63 -26.31
C SER A 286 20.36 -14.11 -26.99
N LEU A 287 20.84 -15.32 -26.69
CA LEU A 287 22.13 -15.82 -27.19
C LEU A 287 22.04 -16.86 -28.34
N GLY A 288 20.85 -17.18 -28.84
CA GLY A 288 20.68 -18.00 -30.05
C GLY A 288 21.39 -19.36 -30.01
N ALA A 289 21.45 -20.04 -28.86
CA ALA A 289 22.07 -21.36 -28.76
C ALA A 289 21.08 -22.48 -29.20
N PRO A 290 21.48 -23.41 -30.09
CA PRO A 290 20.60 -24.48 -30.55
C PRO A 290 20.32 -25.53 -29.47
N SER A 291 19.09 -26.06 -29.49
CA SER A 291 18.47 -26.91 -28.48
C SER A 291 18.91 -28.38 -28.50
N SER A 292 20.21 -28.66 -28.41
CA SER A 292 20.69 -30.05 -28.32
C SER A 292 21.98 -30.16 -27.52
N LEU A 293 21.91 -30.07 -26.19
CA LEU A 293 22.91 -30.59 -25.25
C LEU A 293 22.37 -30.51 -23.82
N CYS A 294 21.61 -31.55 -23.42
CA CYS A 294 21.71 -32.16 -22.09
C CYS A 294 20.79 -33.39 -22.03
N GLN A 295 21.28 -34.51 -22.55
CA GLN A 295 20.91 -35.81 -21.99
C GLN A 295 21.73 -36.02 -20.70
N SER A 296 21.05 -36.60 -19.71
CA SER A 296 21.58 -37.26 -18.52
C SER A 296 22.56 -36.49 -17.62
N THR A 297 22.08 -36.02 -16.49
CA THR A 297 22.71 -36.33 -15.19
C THR A 297 21.62 -36.54 -14.15
N SER A 298 21.32 -37.81 -13.89
CA SER A 298 20.69 -38.28 -12.67
C SER A 298 21.57 -37.88 -11.48
N THR A 299 21.02 -37.07 -10.57
CA THR A 299 21.60 -36.94 -9.22
C THR A 299 20.74 -37.74 -8.26
N THR A 300 21.19 -38.98 -8.09
CA THR A 300 20.84 -39.92 -7.03
C THR A 300 20.77 -39.22 -5.67
N VAL A 301 19.64 -39.34 -5.00
CA VAL A 301 19.51 -39.11 -3.56
C VAL A 301 20.37 -40.17 -2.85
N MET A 302 21.56 -39.79 -2.40
CA MET A 302 22.35 -40.61 -1.48
C MET A 302 21.69 -40.62 -0.10
N LYS A 303 20.90 -41.66 0.17
CA LYS A 303 20.63 -42.12 1.53
C LYS A 303 21.95 -42.63 2.13
N ARG A 304 22.46 -41.98 3.17
CA ARG A 304 23.48 -42.60 4.04
C ARG A 304 22.83 -43.70 4.87
N PRO A 305 23.44 -44.89 4.99
CA PRO A 305 22.97 -45.93 5.90
C PRO A 305 23.53 -45.69 7.31
N TRP A 306 22.68 -45.85 8.33
CA TRP A 306 23.11 -46.06 9.72
C TRP A 306 22.85 -47.53 10.06
N LYS A 307 23.93 -48.27 10.30
CA LYS A 307 24.02 -49.57 10.99
C LYS A 307 25.23 -49.41 11.92
N SER A 308 25.29 -49.91 13.14
CA SER A 308 24.47 -50.85 13.89
C SER A 308 24.84 -50.71 15.38
N THR A 309 23.91 -51.11 16.26
CA THR A 309 24.11 -51.77 17.56
C THR A 309 25.32 -51.39 18.42
N ASP A 310 25.04 -50.86 19.61
CA ASP A 310 25.40 -51.59 20.83
C ASP A 310 24.55 -51.16 22.03
N LYS A 311 24.25 -52.17 22.87
CA LYS A 311 23.57 -52.09 24.16
C LYS A 311 24.53 -51.53 25.23
N ILE A 312 23.96 -51.01 26.32
CA ILE A 312 24.38 -51.00 27.75
C ILE A 312 23.71 -49.74 28.35
N ALA A 313 22.56 -49.85 29.01
CA ALA A 313 22.32 -50.24 30.41
C ALA A 313 22.70 -49.14 31.43
N ILE A 314 21.68 -48.82 32.25
CA ILE A 314 21.56 -47.91 33.41
C ILE A 314 21.35 -46.44 33.07
#